data_AF-A0A6C0HD41-F1
#
_entry.id   AF-A0A6C0HD41-F1
#
_cell.length_a   1.000
_cell.length_b   1.000
_cell.length_c   1.000
_cell.angle_alpha   90.00
_cell.angle_beta   90.00
_cell.angle_gamma   90.00
#
_symmetry.space_group_name_H-M   'P 1'
#
loop_
_entity.id
_entity.type
_entity.pdbx_description
1 polymer ?
#
loop_
_entity_poly.entity_id
_entity_poly.type
_entity_poly.pdbx_seq_one_letter_code
_entity_poly.pdbx_strand_id
1 'polypeptide(L)'
;MFIYFCPILLWFFNLELNPGIRGIWIRPDSNGNKRIVLTNIIRLLIEPLKNIRMWKIKLWDINIFIFYFCCFLFYMFFEHSYNLIKPNNLTEWNKFYMKIMHL
;
A
#
# COMPACT_ATOMS: atom_id res chain seq x y z
N MET A 1 2.08 13.26 -6.12
CA MET A 1 1.72 11.83 -6.21
C MET A 1 2.91 10.96 -6.64
N PHE A 2 3.54 11.21 -7.80
CA PHE A 2 4.67 10.40 -8.32
C PHE A 2 5.90 10.33 -7.39
N ILE A 3 6.23 11.42 -6.69
CA ILE A 3 7.34 11.48 -5.72
C ILE A 3 7.20 10.45 -4.59
N TYR A 4 5.97 10.10 -4.18
CA TYR A 4 5.73 9.11 -3.12
C TYR A 4 5.81 7.66 -3.62
N PHE A 5 5.71 7.45 -4.93
CA PHE A 5 5.75 6.12 -5.55
C PHE A 5 7.19 5.61 -5.73
N CYS A 6 8.14 6.51 -5.97
CA CYS A 6 9.55 6.17 -6.19
C CYS A 6 10.22 5.47 -4.98
N PRO A 7 10.03 5.94 -3.73
CA PRO A 7 10.54 5.26 -2.53
C PRO A 7 9.96 3.85 -2.35
N ILE A 8 8.70 3.64 -2.74
CA ILE A 8 8.04 2.34 -2.62
C ILE A 8 8.67 1.33 -3.58
N LEU A 9 8.88 1.73 -4.83
CA LEU A 9 9.57 0.91 -5.82
C LEU A 9 11.01 0.57 -5.38
N LEU A 10 11.76 1.57 -4.91
CA LEU A 10 13.12 1.37 -4.43
C LEU A 10 13.18 0.38 -3.25
N TRP A 11 12.23 0.47 -2.32
CA TRP A 11 12.16 -0.46 -1.20
C TRP A 11 11.83 -1.89 -1.66
N PHE A 12 10.91 -2.05 -2.61
CA PHE A 12 10.59 -3.35 -3.21
C PHE A 12 11.82 -4.02 -3.84
N PHE A 13 12.64 -3.27 -4.60
CA PHE A 13 13.89 -3.80 -5.15
C PHE A 13 14.92 -4.11 -4.05
N ASN A 14 15.01 -3.26 -3.03
CA ASN A 14 15.94 -3.47 -1.92
C ASN A 14 15.62 -4.76 -1.14
N LEU A 15 14.35 -5.13 -0.99
CA LEU A 15 13.94 -6.37 -0.33
C LEU A 15 14.54 -7.64 -0.97
N GLU A 16 14.67 -7.67 -2.30
CA GLU A 16 15.27 -8.81 -2.97
C GLU A 16 16.79 -8.75 -2.99
N LEU A 17 17.35 -7.56 -3.11
CA LEU A 17 18.80 -7.37 -3.13
C LEU A 17 19.41 -7.58 -1.74
N ASN A 18 18.63 -7.41 -0.66
CA ASN A 18 19.09 -7.61 0.70
C ASN A 18 19.42 -9.10 0.95
N PRO A 19 20.69 -9.44 1.23
CA PRO A 19 21.12 -10.83 1.39
C PRO A 19 20.51 -11.54 2.60
N GLY A 20 20.00 -10.81 3.60
CA GLY A 20 19.32 -11.40 4.75
C GLY A 20 17.85 -11.76 4.50
N ILE A 21 17.26 -11.27 3.41
CA ILE A 21 15.82 -11.34 3.14
C ILE A 21 15.51 -11.89 1.73
N ARG A 22 16.49 -11.93 0.82
CA ARG A 22 16.41 -12.35 -0.58
C ARG A 22 15.51 -13.57 -0.86
N GLY A 23 14.87 -13.57 -2.03
CA GLY A 23 14.00 -14.64 -2.48
C GLY A 23 12.58 -14.48 -1.95
N ILE A 24 12.18 -13.25 -1.58
CA ILE A 24 10.80 -12.92 -1.26
C ILE A 24 9.95 -13.14 -2.50
N TRP A 25 10.36 -12.55 -3.62
CA TRP A 25 9.54 -12.51 -4.82
C TRP A 25 10.01 -13.45 -5.92
N ILE A 26 11.28 -13.85 -6.01
CA ILE A 26 11.80 -14.74 -7.04
C ILE A 26 12.35 -15.96 -6.33
N ARG A 27 11.59 -17.05 -6.39
CA ARG A 27 11.94 -18.30 -5.70
C ARG A 27 11.91 -19.47 -6.68
N PRO A 28 12.86 -20.41 -6.61
CA PRO A 28 12.76 -21.65 -7.35
C PRO A 28 11.54 -22.46 -6.87
N ASP A 29 10.80 -23.04 -7.81
CA ASP A 29 9.77 -24.03 -7.53
C ASP A 29 10.39 -25.41 -7.22
N SER A 30 9.55 -26.41 -6.93
CA SER A 30 10.00 -27.79 -6.68
C SER A 30 10.80 -28.39 -7.86
N ASN A 31 10.66 -27.82 -9.05
CA ASN A 31 11.32 -28.26 -10.27
C ASN A 31 12.55 -27.38 -10.60
N GLY A 32 12.93 -26.46 -9.69
CA GLY A 32 14.07 -25.55 -9.86
C GLY A 32 13.79 -24.32 -10.74
N ASN A 33 12.56 -24.15 -11.27
CA ASN A 33 12.22 -23.01 -12.11
C ASN A 33 11.96 -21.77 -11.27
N LYS A 34 12.59 -20.65 -11.61
CA LYS A 34 12.35 -19.38 -10.92
C LYS A 34 10.94 -18.87 -11.23
N ARG A 35 10.13 -18.67 -10.20
CA ARG A 35 8.78 -18.10 -10.30
C ARG A 35 8.64 -16.86 -9.43
N ILE A 36 7.74 -15.97 -9.85
CA ILE A 36 7.37 -14.79 -9.07
C ILE A 36 6.33 -15.19 -8.02
N VAL A 37 6.62 -14.96 -6.74
CA VAL A 37 5.77 -15.32 -5.60
C VAL A 37 5.44 -14.05 -4.79
N LEU A 38 4.32 -13.41 -5.13
CA LEU A 38 3.89 -12.16 -4.49
C LEU A 38 3.26 -12.36 -3.09
N THR A 39 2.84 -13.59 -2.77
CA THR A 39 2.19 -13.91 -1.49
C THR A 39 3.08 -13.63 -0.28
N ASN A 40 4.40 -13.78 -0.42
CA ASN A 40 5.35 -13.46 0.64
C ASN A 40 5.42 -11.96 0.93
N ILE A 41 5.30 -11.12 -0.10
CA ILE A 41 5.29 -9.66 0.06
C ILE A 41 4.06 -9.25 0.84
N ILE A 42 2.88 -9.75 0.45
CA ILE A 42 1.62 -9.46 1.14
C ILE A 42 1.73 -9.87 2.61
N ARG A 43 2.27 -11.06 2.88
CA ARG A 43 2.49 -11.52 4.25
C ARG A 43 3.45 -10.60 5.01
N LEU A 44 4.53 -10.15 4.38
CA LEU A 44 5.53 -9.26 4.98
C LEU A 44 4.95 -7.87 5.31
N LEU A 45 3.97 -7.40 4.55
CA LEU A 45 3.24 -6.15 4.82
C LEU A 45 2.21 -6.30 5.94
N ILE A 46 1.52 -7.44 5.99
CA ILE A 46 0.43 -7.66 6.94
C ILE A 46 0.95 -8.07 8.32
N GLU A 47 2.01 -8.87 8.39
CA GLU A 47 2.44 -9.44 9.68
C GLU A 47 2.89 -8.39 10.72
N PRO A 48 3.57 -7.30 10.34
CA PRO A 48 3.88 -6.22 11.27
C PRO A 48 2.66 -5.48 11.79
N LEU A 49 1.55 -5.47 11.05
CA LEU A 49 0.27 -4.90 11.50
C LEU A 49 -0.44 -5.80 12.49
N LYS A 50 -0.22 -7.13 12.43
CA LYS A 50 -0.85 -8.10 13.32
C LYS A 50 0.00 -8.42 14.56
N ASN A 51 1.32 -8.31 14.46
CA ASN A 51 2.22 -8.76 15.50
C ASN A 51 3.24 -7.68 15.87
N ILE A 52 3.06 -7.08 17.04
CA ILE A 52 3.96 -6.06 17.59
C ILE A 52 5.41 -6.55 17.73
N ARG A 53 5.65 -7.87 17.83
CA ARG A 53 7.00 -8.45 17.94
C ARG A 53 7.84 -8.27 16.67
N MET A 54 7.22 -7.90 15.54
CA MET A 54 7.90 -7.53 14.30
C MET A 54 8.54 -6.13 14.39
N TRP A 55 8.09 -5.28 15.32
CA TRP A 55 8.58 -3.91 15.54
C TRP A 55 9.91 -3.88 16.29
N LYS A 56 10.91 -4.60 15.77
CA LYS A 56 12.27 -4.67 16.31
C LYS A 56 13.22 -3.85 15.45
N ILE A 57 14.28 -3.34 16.07
CA ILE A 57 15.34 -2.56 15.41
C ILE A 57 15.96 -3.33 14.22
N LYS A 58 16.06 -4.66 14.30
CA LYS A 58 16.58 -5.49 13.20
C LYS A 58 15.72 -5.48 11.93
N LEU A 59 14.46 -5.05 12.02
CA LEU A 59 13.49 -5.00 10.92
C LEU A 59 12.98 -3.56 10.69
N TRP A 60 13.77 -2.56 11.09
CA TRP A 60 13.36 -1.15 11.04
C TRP A 60 13.09 -0.67 9.62
N ASP A 61 13.85 -1.15 8.66
CA ASP A 61 13.62 -0.97 7.24
C ASP A 61 12.21 -1.36 6.80
N ILE A 62 11.70 -2.51 7.27
CA ILE A 62 10.34 -2.96 6.98
C ILE A 62 9.30 -2.12 7.75
N ASN A 63 9.56 -1.85 9.02
CA ASN A 63 8.62 -1.12 9.87
C ASN A 63 8.44 0.34 9.43
N ILE A 64 9.54 1.01 9.07
CA ILE A 64 9.53 2.38 8.52
C ILE A 64 8.76 2.40 7.20
N PHE A 65 8.99 1.43 6.32
CA PHE A 65 8.23 1.32 5.08
C PHE A 65 6.73 1.17 5.34
N ILE A 66 6.33 0.26 6.24
CA ILE A 66 4.92 0.03 6.55
C ILE A 66 4.30 1.28 7.17
N PHE A 67 5.02 1.98 8.05
CA PHE A 67 4.56 3.25 8.62
C PHE A 67 4.29 4.29 7.53
N TYR A 68 5.23 4.52 6.62
CA TYR A 68 5.04 5.46 5.51
C TYR A 68 3.93 5.03 4.56
N PHE A 69 3.81 3.73 4.28
CA PHE A 69 2.75 3.18 3.45
C PHE A 69 1.37 3.42 4.07
N CYS A 70 1.21 3.17 5.37
CA CYS A 70 -0.02 3.46 6.11
C CYS A 70 -0.35 4.96 6.09
N CYS A 71 0.62 5.83 6.34
CA CYS A 71 0.43 7.28 6.25
C CYS A 71 0.00 7.74 4.85
N PHE A 72 0.59 7.17 3.80
CA PHE A 72 0.20 7.44 2.42
C PHE A 72 -1.24 7.01 2.13
N LEU A 73 -1.64 5.80 2.53
CA LEU A 73 -3.03 5.34 2.38
C LEU A 73 -4.01 6.22 3.14
N PHE A 74 -3.66 6.63 4.37
CA PHE A 74 -4.47 7.52 5.17
C PHE A 74 -4.64 8.89 4.50
N TYR A 75 -3.55 9.45 3.96
CA TYR A 75 -3.60 10.70 3.19
C TYR A 75 -4.52 10.58 1.97
N MET A 76 -4.38 9.51 1.18
CA MET A 76 -5.23 9.27 0.00
C MET A 76 -6.72 9.15 0.38
N PHE A 77 -7.02 8.45 1.48
CA PHE A 77 -8.38 8.31 1.99
C PHE A 77 -8.95 9.66 2.42
N PHE A 78 -8.15 10.46 3.13
CA PHE A 78 -8.55 11.79 3.57
C PHE A 78 -8.78 12.74 2.39
N GLU A 79 -7.88 12.76 1.42
CA GLU A 79 -8.01 13.58 0.22
C GLU A 79 -9.25 13.20 -0.59
N HIS A 80 -9.51 11.90 -0.77
CA HIS A 80 -10.72 11.42 -1.44
C HIS A 80 -11.98 11.86 -0.69
N SER A 81 -12.02 11.67 0.63
CA SER A 81 -13.15 12.07 1.49
C SER A 81 -13.40 13.58 1.43
N TYR A 82 -12.33 14.38 1.47
CA TYR A 82 -12.40 15.83 1.35
C TYR A 82 -12.95 16.27 -0.01
N ASN A 83 -12.51 15.64 -1.10
CA ASN A 83 -13.00 15.93 -2.45
C ASN A 83 -14.49 15.59 -2.66
N LEU A 84 -15.02 14.59 -1.92
CA LEU A 84 -16.46 14.28 -1.92
C LEU A 84 -17.29 15.37 -1.21
N ILE A 85 -16.73 15.99 -0.16
CA ILE A 85 -17.42 17.01 0.65
C ILE A 85 -17.33 18.41 0.00
N LYS A 86 -16.49 18.58 -1.02
CA LYS A 86 -16.26 19.86 -1.69
C LYS A 86 -17.57 20.41 -2.28
N PRO A 87 -17.92 21.69 -2.02
CA PRO A 87 -19.26 22.23 -2.30
C PRO A 87 -19.69 22.14 -3.78
N ASN A 88 -18.76 22.14 -4.73
CA ASN A 88 -19.08 21.97 -6.16
C ASN A 88 -19.70 20.61 -6.51
N ASN A 89 -19.37 19.53 -5.77
CA ASN A 89 -19.96 18.21 -5.99
C ASN A 89 -21.31 18.05 -5.28
N LEU A 90 -21.55 18.81 -4.20
CA LEU A 90 -22.85 18.86 -3.52
C LEU A 90 -23.94 19.47 -4.41
N THR A 91 -23.60 20.50 -5.19
CA THR A 91 -24.54 21.12 -6.14
C THR A 91 -24.91 20.18 -7.29
N GLU A 92 -23.97 19.38 -7.79
CA GLU A 92 -24.21 18.34 -8.80
C GLU A 92 -25.11 17.21 -8.23
N TRP A 93 -24.82 16.72 -7.02
CA TRP A 93 -25.65 15.72 -6.34
C TRP A 93 -27.06 16.23 -6.05
N ASN A 94 -27.21 17.48 -5.62
CA ASN A 94 -28.51 18.10 -5.39
C ASN A 94 -29.29 18.26 -6.70
N LYS A 95 -28.64 18.63 -7.81
CA LYS A 95 -29.26 18.66 -9.14
C LYS A 95 -29.73 17.28 -9.60
N PHE A 96 -28.93 16.24 -9.35
CA PHE A 96 -29.29 14.86 -9.67
C PHE A 96 -30.49 14.38 -8.85
N TYR A 97 -30.50 14.62 -7.54
CA TYR A 97 -31.62 14.27 -6.65
C TYR A 97 -32.93 14.96 -7.03
N MET A 98 -32.85 16.26 -7.34
CA MET A 98 -34.02 17.03 -7.80
C MET A 98 -34.56 16.50 -9.13
N LYS A 99 -33.71 15.97 -10.01
CA LYS A 99 -34.11 15.37 -11.28
C LYS A 99 -34.82 14.02 -11.10
N ILE A 100 -34.46 13.24 -10.07
CA ILE A 100 -35.13 11.96 -9.73
C ILE A 100 -36.48 12.19 -9.08
N MET A 101 -36.62 13.18 -8.18
CA MET A 101 -37.90 13.45 -7.49
C MET A 101 -38.98 14.07 -8.39
N HIS A 102 -38.63 14.56 -9.58
CA HIS A 102 -39.57 15.13 -10.55
C HIS A 102 -39.96 14.16 -11.68
N LEU A 103 -39.54 12.89 -11.62
CA LEU A 103 -39.96 11.78 -12.49
C LEU A 103 -40.87 10.83 -11.72
#